data_AF-A0A8J2V375-F1
#
_entry.id   AF-A0A8J2V375-F1
#
_cell.length_a   1.000
_cell.length_b   1.000
_cell.length_c   1.000
_cell.angle_alpha   90.00
_cell.angle_beta   90.00
_cell.angle_gamma   90.00
#
_symmetry.space_group_name_H-M   'P 1'
#
loop_
_entity.id
_entity.type
_entity.pdbx_description
1 polymer ?
#
loop_
_entity_poly.entity_id
_entity_poly.type
_entity_poly.pdbx_seq_one_letter_code
_entity_poly.pdbx_strand_id
1 'polypeptide(L)'
;MKELEKYHEIFRLLKIRQTAAERALAAVLSEKRRLTGQAETLREQALATIAEGDAPSAGAMLAADRTGLALRKRAAECLKQAEKLQPEIAAREEALRAIIGKVTAMQDVIARLEVVAGQQEEERQDETSLSALQQRRY
;
A
#
# COMPACT_ATOMS: atom_id res chain seq x y z
N MET A 1 -25.74 8.43 -21.41
CA MET A 1 -24.99 9.45 -20.64
C MET A 1 -25.02 9.20 -19.13
N LYS A 2 -26.19 9.17 -18.46
CA LYS A 2 -26.27 8.97 -16.99
C LYS A 2 -25.61 7.69 -16.43
N GLU A 3 -25.56 6.60 -17.20
CA GLU A 3 -24.92 5.35 -16.76
C GLU A 3 -23.39 5.41 -16.80
N LEU A 4 -22.80 5.98 -17.85
CA LEU A 4 -21.35 6.14 -17.96
C LEU A 4 -20.81 7.04 -16.82
N GLU A 5 -21.52 8.14 -16.53
CA GLU A 5 -21.23 9.01 -15.38
C GLU A 5 -21.25 8.25 -14.05
N LYS A 6 -22.23 7.36 -13.86
CA LYS A 6 -22.31 6.50 -12.67
C LYS A 6 -21.10 5.57 -12.56
N TYR A 7 -20.66 4.95 -13.66
CA TYR A 7 -19.48 4.08 -13.65
C TYR A 7 -18.19 4.86 -13.38
N HIS A 8 -18.02 6.05 -13.95
CA HIS A 8 -16.88 6.91 -13.61
C HIS A 8 -16.87 7.33 -12.13
N GLU A 9 -18.02 7.61 -11.53
CA GLU A 9 -18.08 7.94 -10.11
C GLU A 9 -17.72 6.74 -9.23
N ILE A 10 -18.23 5.54 -9.55
CA ILE A 10 -17.81 4.30 -8.86
C ILE A 10 -16.30 4.08 -9.02
N PHE A 11 -15.76 4.30 -10.21
CA PHE A 11 -14.34 4.17 -10.48
C PHE A 11 -13.49 5.15 -9.66
N ARG A 12 -13.93 6.41 -9.55
CA ARG A 12 -13.29 7.42 -8.70
C ARG A 12 -13.26 6.97 -7.23
N LEU A 13 -14.39 6.48 -6.71
CA LEU A 13 -14.47 5.96 -5.35
C LEU A 13 -13.55 4.75 -5.13
N LEU A 14 -13.46 3.84 -6.11
CA LEU A 14 -12.54 2.70 -6.06
C LEU A 14 -11.07 3.15 -6.03
N LYS A 15 -10.69 4.16 -6.81
CA LYS A 15 -9.34 4.74 -6.77
C LYS A 15 -9.01 5.35 -5.41
N ILE A 16 -9.95 6.06 -4.79
CA ILE A 16 -9.77 6.59 -3.41
C ILE A 16 -9.54 5.44 -2.43
N ARG A 17 -10.32 4.36 -2.52
CA ARG A 17 -10.16 3.17 -1.67
C ARG A 17 -8.82 2.47 -1.92
N GLN A 18 -8.35 2.41 -3.16
CA GLN A 18 -7.04 1.87 -3.52
C GLN A 18 -5.93 2.66 -2.81
N THR A 19 -5.92 3.98 -2.95
CA THR A 19 -4.93 4.84 -2.29
C THR A 19 -4.98 4.73 -0.76
N ALA A 20 -6.18 4.61 -0.18
CA ALA A 20 -6.33 4.40 1.26
C ALA A 20 -5.73 3.06 1.71
N ALA A 21 -5.96 1.98 0.95
CA ALA A 21 -5.38 0.66 1.24
C ALA A 21 -3.85 0.65 1.07
N GLU A 22 -3.32 1.33 0.06
CA GLU A 22 -1.87 1.50 -0.14
C GLU A 22 -1.22 2.23 1.04
N ARG A 23 -1.81 3.35 1.48
CA ARG A 23 -1.34 4.10 2.66
C ARG A 23 -1.41 3.27 3.93
N ALA A 24 -2.48 2.51 4.10
CA ALA A 24 -2.64 1.61 5.23
C ALA A 24 -1.54 0.55 5.24
N LEU A 25 -1.26 -0.12 4.12
CA LEU A 25 -0.18 -1.10 4.02
C LEU A 25 1.19 -0.44 4.27
N ALA A 26 1.44 0.72 3.67
CA ALA A 26 2.69 1.46 3.84
C ALA A 26 2.96 1.83 5.31
N ALA A 27 1.93 2.21 6.07
CA ALA A 27 2.07 2.52 7.49
C ALA A 27 2.56 1.31 8.31
N VAL A 28 2.00 0.13 8.09
CA VAL A 28 2.41 -1.09 8.82
C VAL A 28 3.80 -1.55 8.40
N LEU A 29 4.13 -1.45 7.10
CA LEU A 29 5.47 -1.73 6.61
C LEU A 29 6.51 -0.77 7.19
N SER A 30 6.17 0.52 7.30
CA SER A 30 7.03 1.52 7.94
C SER A 30 7.29 1.18 9.40
N GLU A 31 6.23 0.81 10.14
CA GLU A 31 6.36 0.40 11.54
C GLU A 31 7.22 -0.86 11.71
N LYS A 32 7.06 -1.85 10.83
CA LYS A 32 7.93 -3.03 10.80
C LYS A 32 9.39 -2.65 10.60
N ARG A 33 9.69 -1.77 9.63
CA ARG A 33 11.06 -1.27 9.37
C ARG A 33 11.64 -0.51 10.56
N ARG A 34 10.82 0.30 11.23
CA ARG A 34 11.21 1.03 12.43
C ARG A 34 11.63 0.07 13.54
N LEU A 35 10.82 -0.97 13.80
CA LEU A 35 11.12 -1.98 14.81
C LEU A 35 12.37 -2.80 14.48
N THR A 36 12.57 -3.20 13.22
CA THR A 36 13.78 -3.93 12.81
C THR A 36 15.03 -3.06 12.92
N GLY A 37 14.96 -1.79 12.51
CA GLY A 37 16.08 -0.85 12.66
C GLY A 37 16.42 -0.58 14.13
N GLN A 38 15.41 -0.46 15.00
CA GLN A 38 15.64 -0.37 16.45
C GLN A 38 16.35 -1.60 17.01
N ALA A 39 15.96 -2.80 16.57
CA ALA A 39 16.60 -4.03 17.00
C ALA A 39 18.08 -4.09 16.56
N GLU A 40 18.40 -3.60 15.36
CA GLU A 40 19.77 -3.50 14.85
C GLU A 40 20.60 -2.54 15.69
N THR A 41 20.12 -1.31 15.92
CA THR A 41 20.81 -0.34 16.78
C THR A 41 21.04 -0.87 18.20
N LEU A 42 20.04 -1.55 18.79
CA LEU A 42 20.18 -2.15 20.12
C LEU A 42 21.21 -3.28 20.15
N ARG A 43 21.34 -4.06 19.07
CA ARG A 43 22.38 -5.10 18.94
C ARG A 43 23.76 -4.49 18.81
N GLU A 44 23.91 -3.44 18.02
CA GLU A 44 25.17 -2.71 17.89
C GLU A 44 25.61 -2.12 19.23
N GLN A 45 24.69 -1.49 19.96
CA GLN A 45 24.95 -0.99 21.31
C GLN A 45 25.35 -2.12 22.28
N ALA A 46 24.69 -3.28 22.19
CA ALA A 46 25.03 -4.43 23.01
C ALA A 46 26.42 -4.99 22.71
N LEU A 47 26.88 -4.91 21.46
CA LEU A 47 28.24 -5.32 21.05
C LEU A 47 29.29 -4.30 21.51
N ALA A 48 28.94 -3.01 21.49
CA ALA A 48 29.79 -1.93 21.97
C ALA A 48 29.88 -1.87 23.51
N THR A 49 29.07 -2.66 24.23
CA THR A 49 29.09 -2.68 25.69
C THR A 49 30.30 -3.49 26.19
N ILE A 50 31.39 -2.80 26.47
CA ILE A 50 32.64 -3.36 27.03
C ILE A 50 32.97 -2.68 28.36
N ALA A 51 33.62 -3.39 29.27
CA ALA A 51 34.13 -2.79 30.50
C ALA A 51 35.40 -1.99 30.18
N GLU A 52 35.45 -0.72 30.58
CA GLU A 52 36.54 0.20 30.27
C GLU A 52 37.82 -0.07 31.10
N GLY A 53 38.98 0.16 30.49
CA GLY A 53 40.32 0.03 31.10
C GLY A 53 41.09 -1.23 30.67
N ASP A 54 42.43 -1.20 30.79
CA ASP A 54 43.31 -2.31 30.41
C ASP A 54 43.13 -3.57 31.28
N ALA A 55 42.62 -3.39 32.51
CA ALA A 55 42.29 -4.47 33.45
C ALA A 55 41.01 -4.10 34.24
N PRO A 56 39.82 -4.29 33.65
CA PRO A 56 38.56 -3.91 34.28
C PRO A 56 38.30 -4.76 35.53
N SER A 57 37.71 -4.14 36.56
CA SER A 57 37.30 -4.88 37.75
C SER A 57 36.19 -5.89 37.43
N ALA A 58 36.10 -6.98 38.22
CA ALA A 58 35.02 -7.96 38.07
C ALA A 58 33.61 -7.32 38.16
N GLY A 59 33.45 -6.28 38.99
CA GLY A 59 32.21 -5.51 39.07
C GLY A 59 31.88 -4.75 37.79
N ALA A 60 32.88 -4.14 37.15
CA ALA A 60 32.71 -3.46 35.86
C ALA A 60 32.37 -4.43 34.73
N MET A 61 33.02 -5.61 34.70
CA MET A 61 32.70 -6.67 33.73
C MET A 61 31.26 -7.18 33.89
N LEU A 62 30.82 -7.43 35.14
CA LEU A 62 29.45 -7.86 35.43
C LEU A 62 28.41 -6.79 35.05
N ALA A 63 28.73 -5.51 35.27
CA ALA A 63 27.85 -4.41 34.88
C ALA A 63 27.71 -4.29 33.35
N ALA A 64 28.81 -4.42 32.61
CA ALA A 64 28.81 -4.43 31.15
C ALA A 64 28.01 -5.63 30.59
N ASP A 65 28.22 -6.83 31.12
CA ASP A 65 27.49 -8.03 30.65
C ASP A 65 25.98 -7.93 30.91
N ARG A 66 25.58 -7.46 32.09
CA ARG A 66 24.15 -7.21 32.41
C ARG A 66 23.53 -6.19 31.46
N THR A 67 24.27 -5.13 31.12
CA THR A 67 23.81 -4.09 30.21
C THR A 67 23.67 -4.64 28.78
N GLY A 68 24.68 -5.37 28.29
CA GLY A 68 24.64 -6.03 27.00
C GLY A 68 23.50 -7.04 26.89
N LEU A 69 23.25 -7.83 27.94
CA LEU A 69 22.12 -8.76 28.00
C LEU A 69 20.77 -8.04 27.95
N ALA A 70 20.61 -6.94 28.68
CA ALA A 70 19.39 -6.14 28.66
C ALA A 70 19.10 -5.56 27.27
N LEU A 71 20.12 -5.06 26.58
CA LEU A 71 19.99 -4.54 25.21
C LEU A 71 19.63 -5.64 24.21
N ARG A 72 20.25 -6.83 24.31
CA ARG A 72 19.90 -7.99 23.46
C ARG A 72 18.46 -8.44 23.69
N LYS A 73 17.97 -8.44 24.93
CA LYS A 73 16.56 -8.76 25.24
C LYS A 73 15.60 -7.76 24.59
N ARG A 74 15.87 -6.46 24.70
CA ARG A 74 15.07 -5.42 24.05
C ARG A 74 15.07 -5.56 22.52
N ALA A 75 16.23 -5.87 21.92
CA ALA A 75 16.31 -6.12 20.49
C ALA A 75 15.44 -7.32 20.06
N ALA A 76 15.45 -8.41 20.85
CA ALA A 76 14.60 -9.57 20.60
C ALA A 76 13.10 -9.24 20.73
N GLU A 77 12.72 -8.39 21.69
CA GLU A 77 11.34 -7.92 21.85
C GLU A 77 10.88 -7.09 20.64
N CYS A 78 11.72 -6.18 20.14
CA CYS A 78 11.44 -5.40 18.93
C CYS A 78 11.21 -6.32 17.72
N LEU A 79 12.04 -7.35 17.53
CA LEU A 79 11.85 -8.32 16.43
C LEU A 79 10.57 -9.13 16.60
N LYS A 80 10.26 -9.58 17.82
CA LYS A 80 9.01 -10.28 18.10
C LYS A 80 7.79 -9.41 17.82
N GLN A 81 7.86 -8.10 18.09
CA GLN A 81 6.82 -7.15 17.71
C GLN A 81 6.73 -7.00 16.18
N ALA A 82 7.86 -6.91 15.48
CA ALA A 82 7.89 -6.85 14.02
C ALA A 82 7.29 -8.11 13.36
N GLU A 83 7.55 -9.29 13.92
CA GLU A 83 6.97 -10.56 13.48
C GLU A 83 5.45 -10.59 13.69
N LYS A 84 4.95 -10.05 14.81
CA LYS A 84 3.51 -9.95 15.10
C LYS A 84 2.75 -9.07 14.10
N LEU A 85 3.43 -8.18 13.36
CA LEU A 85 2.82 -7.38 12.30
C LEU A 85 2.61 -8.18 11.00
N GLN A 86 3.24 -9.35 10.85
CA GLN A 86 3.19 -10.12 9.60
C GLN A 86 1.77 -10.54 9.18
N PRO A 87 0.88 -11.02 10.07
CA PRO A 87 -0.50 -11.34 9.70
C PRO A 87 -1.28 -10.10 9.23
N GLU A 88 -1.04 -8.95 9.85
CA GLU A 88 -1.69 -7.70 9.47
C GLU A 88 -1.22 -7.21 8.09
N ILE A 89 0.09 -7.33 7.80
CA ILE A 89 0.65 -7.05 6.47
C ILE A 89 -0.03 -7.93 5.42
N ALA A 90 -0.08 -9.24 5.64
CA ALA A 90 -0.70 -10.17 4.71
C ALA A 90 -2.20 -9.86 4.47
N ALA A 91 -2.95 -9.52 5.53
CA ALA A 91 -4.34 -9.13 5.40
C ALA A 91 -4.52 -7.83 4.59
N ARG A 92 -3.65 -6.83 4.80
CA ARG A 92 -3.69 -5.56 4.06
C ARG A 92 -3.25 -5.73 2.60
N GLU A 93 -2.28 -6.59 2.32
CA GLU A 93 -1.86 -6.95 0.96
C GLU A 93 -3.00 -7.62 0.19
N GLU A 94 -3.69 -8.57 0.81
CA GLU A 94 -4.83 -9.24 0.18
C GLU A 94 -5.99 -8.27 -0.07
N ALA A 95 -6.29 -7.40 0.89
CA ALA A 95 -7.30 -6.35 0.72
C ALA A 95 -6.95 -5.39 -0.43
N LEU A 96 -5.68 -4.98 -0.54
CA LEU A 96 -5.19 -4.14 -1.63
C LEU A 96 -5.32 -4.86 -2.97
N ARG A 97 -4.92 -6.14 -3.06
CA ARG A 97 -5.05 -6.97 -4.26
C ARG A 97 -6.51 -7.06 -4.73
N ALA A 98 -7.44 -7.29 -3.80
CA ALA A 98 -8.87 -7.33 -4.12
C ALA A 98 -9.39 -5.99 -4.64
N ILE A 99 -8.91 -4.86 -4.12
CA ILE A 99 -9.29 -3.53 -4.62
C ILE A 99 -8.71 -3.28 -6.01
N ILE A 100 -7.44 -3.63 -6.24
CA ILE A 100 -6.80 -3.53 -7.57
C ILE A 100 -7.61 -4.31 -8.60
N GLY A 101 -8.02 -5.56 -8.28
CA GLY A 101 -8.87 -6.35 -9.17
C GLY A 101 -10.19 -5.65 -9.53
N LYS A 102 -10.86 -5.01 -8.56
CA LYS A 102 -12.08 -4.22 -8.80
C LYS A 102 -11.83 -2.99 -9.65
N VAL A 103 -10.71 -2.30 -9.42
CA VAL A 103 -10.30 -1.12 -10.20
C VAL A 103 -10.07 -1.52 -11.66
N THR A 104 -9.31 -2.59 -11.91
CA THR A 104 -9.05 -3.09 -13.27
C THR A 104 -10.34 -3.50 -13.98
N ALA A 105 -11.19 -4.30 -13.32
CA ALA A 105 -12.47 -4.70 -13.90
C ALA A 105 -13.37 -3.49 -14.24
N MET A 106 -13.36 -2.45 -13.40
CA MET A 106 -14.12 -1.24 -13.65
C MET A 106 -13.55 -0.42 -14.82
N GLN A 107 -12.23 -0.36 -14.98
CA GLN A 107 -11.59 0.27 -16.16
C GLN A 107 -12.04 -0.42 -17.44
N ASP A 108 -12.07 -1.75 -17.46
CA ASP A 108 -12.49 -2.52 -18.64
C ASP A 108 -13.96 -2.26 -18.99
N VAL A 109 -14.85 -2.15 -17.98
CA VAL A 109 -16.26 -1.83 -18.19
C VAL A 109 -16.42 -0.42 -18.78
N ILE A 110 -15.73 0.57 -18.21
CA ILE A 110 -15.78 1.96 -18.71
C ILE A 110 -15.30 2.02 -20.15
N ALA A 111 -14.15 1.41 -20.48
CA ALA A 111 -13.59 1.43 -21.82
C ALA A 111 -14.58 0.83 -22.85
N ARG A 112 -15.26 -0.27 -22.52
CA ARG A 112 -16.28 -0.87 -23.40
C ARG A 112 -17.49 0.05 -23.58
N LEU A 113 -17.94 0.71 -22.51
CA LEU A 113 -19.08 1.64 -22.59
C LEU A 113 -18.75 2.90 -23.39
N GLU A 114 -17.53 3.42 -23.28
CA GLU A 114 -17.04 4.54 -24.07
C GLU A 114 -17.02 4.22 -25.57
N VAL A 115 -16.56 3.00 -25.94
CA VAL A 115 -16.58 2.54 -27.34
C VAL A 115 -18.01 2.47 -27.88
N VAL A 116 -18.94 1.86 -27.14
CA VAL A 116 -20.34 1.74 -27.56
C VAL A 116 -21.00 3.12 -27.67
N ALA A 117 -20.73 4.02 -26.72
CA ALA A 117 -21.27 5.38 -26.75
C ALA A 117 -20.74 6.18 -27.95
N GLY A 118 -19.46 6.02 -28.30
CA GLY A 118 -18.87 6.64 -29.49
C GLY A 118 -19.52 6.15 -30.79
N GLN A 119 -19.70 4.84 -30.93
CA GLN A 119 -20.35 4.24 -32.10
C GLN A 119 -21.79 4.73 -32.28
N GLN A 120 -22.58 4.78 -31.20
CA GLN A 120 -23.97 5.27 -31.26
C GLN A 120 -24.07 6.75 -31.62
N GLU A 121 -23.09 7.56 -31.22
CA GLU A 121 -23.06 8.98 -31.56
C GLU A 121 -22.67 9.18 -33.03
N GLU A 122 -21.71 8.42 -33.54
CA GLU A 122 -21.33 8.40 -34.96
C GLU A 122 -22.53 8.01 -35.84
N GLU A 123 -23.24 6.92 -35.50
CA GLU A 123 -24.46 6.49 -36.19
C GLU A 123 -25.54 7.58 -36.19
N ARG A 124 -25.75 8.27 -35.06
CA ARG A 124 -26.69 9.40 -34.99
C ARG A 124 -26.30 10.56 -35.89
N GLN A 125 -25.02 10.89 -35.96
CA GLN A 125 -24.50 11.98 -36.81
C GLN A 125 -24.66 11.65 -38.28
N ASP A 126 -24.43 10.40 -38.66
CA ASP A 126 -24.67 9.91 -40.01
C ASP A 126 -26.16 9.95 -40.37
N GLU A 127 -27.04 9.47 -39.50
CA GLU A 127 -28.50 9.53 -39.70
C GLU A 127 -29.01 10.98 -39.84
N THR A 128 -28.54 11.90 -39.00
CA THR A 128 -28.91 13.32 -39.10
C THR A 128 -28.38 13.96 -40.37
N SER A 129 -27.15 13.62 -40.79
CA SER A 129 -26.57 14.10 -42.05
C SER A 129 -27.35 13.60 -43.27
N LEU A 130 -27.72 12.32 -43.28
CA LEU A 130 -28.54 11.73 -44.34
C LEU A 130 -29.94 12.36 -44.39
N SER A 131 -30.59 12.54 -43.24
CA SER A 131 -31.90 13.21 -43.15
C SER A 131 -31.84 14.65 -43.67
N ALA A 132 -30.78 15.40 -43.32
CA ALA A 132 -30.59 16.79 -43.78
C ALA A 132 -30.37 16.87 -45.30
N LEU A 133 -29.67 15.90 -45.90
CA LEU A 133 -29.49 15.82 -47.35
C LEU A 133 -30.80 15.48 -48.08
N GLN A 134 -31.65 14.63 -47.51
CA GLN A 134 -32.96 14.31 -48.09
C GLN A 134 -33.91 15.50 -48.06
N GLN A 135 -33.93 16.28 -46.98
CA GLN A 135 -34.77 17.49 -46.87
C GLN A 135 -34.37 18.62 -47.82
N ARG A 136 -33.12 18.68 -48.29
CA ARG A 136 -32.67 19.66 -49.30
C ARG A 136 -33.02 19.28 -50.74
N ARG A 137 -33.43 18.02 -50.97
CA ARG A 137 -33.69 17.46 -52.30
C ARG A 137 -35.17 17.56 -52.71
N TYR A 138 -36.04 17.92 -51.76
CA TYR A 138 -37.45 18.25 -51.95
C TYR A 138 -37.66 19.73 -51.66
#